data_AF-A0A4Y2RVC4-F1
#
_entry.id   AF-A0A4Y2RVC4-F1
#
_cell.length_a   1.000
_cell.length_b   1.000
_cell.length_c   1.000
_cell.angle_alpha   90.00
_cell.angle_beta   90.00
_cell.angle_gamma   90.00
#
_symmetry.space_group_name_H-M   'P 1'
#
loop_
_entity.id
_entity.type
_entity.pdbx_description
1 polymer ?
#
loop_
_entity_poly.entity_id
_entity_poly.type
_entity_poly.pdbx_seq_one_letter_code
_entity_poly.pdbx_strand_id
1 'polypeptide(L)'
;MDPSKIDIKVFCIFSICVVPLQIHSGKDDSKSVIWKNPVPSSTKYCPPFKFIFAKESTDLITTEVEEIKHQIKELEPTKIFFDDLEISVTLTLIFCIVVGKVCNAVSSCSSTRTCYLCGAKPNEMTKLRVIPKKEVSKEFLSFAISPLHSWIRLMECVLQISYRLKIKTWQARRSEKGSLREI
;
A
#
# COMPACT_ATOMS: atom_id res chain seq x y z
N MET A 1 9.62 -38.55 -24.27
CA MET A 1 9.22 -37.32 -23.55
C MET A 1 10.46 -36.80 -22.84
N ASP A 2 10.93 -35.64 -23.24
CA ASP A 2 12.15 -35.01 -22.71
C ASP A 2 11.86 -34.40 -21.32
N PRO A 3 12.54 -34.84 -20.24
CA PRO A 3 12.34 -34.32 -18.88
C PRO A 3 12.85 -32.87 -18.69
N SER A 4 13.46 -32.24 -19.70
CA SER A 4 13.98 -30.87 -19.62
C SER A 4 12.94 -29.76 -19.86
N LYS A 5 11.68 -30.09 -20.13
CA LYS A 5 10.57 -29.13 -20.27
C LYS A 5 9.52 -29.29 -19.18
N ILE A 6 9.94 -29.22 -17.91
CA ILE A 6 9.01 -28.89 -16.84
C ILE A 6 8.80 -27.38 -16.90
N ASP A 7 7.72 -26.97 -17.56
CA ASP A 7 7.23 -25.59 -17.49
C ASP A 7 6.75 -25.36 -16.05
N ILE A 8 7.64 -24.86 -15.20
CA ILE A 8 7.30 -24.44 -13.84
C ILE A 8 6.37 -23.24 -13.99
N LYS A 9 5.06 -23.50 -14.09
CA LYS A 9 4.05 -22.46 -13.93
C LYS A 9 4.22 -21.89 -12.53
N VAL A 10 4.91 -20.74 -12.45
CA VAL A 10 4.99 -19.95 -11.22
C VAL A 10 3.57 -19.50 -10.89
N PHE A 11 2.95 -20.17 -9.92
CA PHE A 11 1.66 -19.74 -9.39
C PHE A 11 1.88 -18.46 -8.59
N CYS A 12 1.37 -17.35 -9.09
CA CYS A 12 1.27 -16.10 -8.34
C CYS A 12 -0.04 -16.08 -7.55
N ILE A 13 0.02 -15.62 -6.30
CA ILE A 13 -1.15 -15.45 -5.45
C ILE A 13 -1.32 -13.96 -5.19
N PHE A 14 -2.52 -13.46 -5.46
CA PHE A 14 -2.98 -12.16 -5.03
C PHE A 14 -3.98 -12.38 -3.88
N SER A 15 -3.73 -11.76 -2.73
CA SER A 15 -4.55 -11.93 -1.53
C SER A 15 -5.03 -10.59 -1.01
N ILE A 16 -6.30 -10.53 -0.65
CA ILE A 16 -6.90 -9.41 0.08
C ILE A 16 -7.15 -9.90 1.51
N CYS A 17 -6.69 -9.12 2.49
CA CYS A 17 -6.81 -9.45 3.91
C CYS A 17 -7.52 -8.32 4.66
N VAL A 18 -8.19 -8.67 5.75
CA VAL A 18 -8.85 -7.70 6.66
C VAL A 18 -8.30 -7.91 8.07
N VAL A 19 -7.80 -6.82 8.67
CA VAL A 19 -7.23 -6.84 10.02
C VAL A 19 -8.16 -6.06 10.96
N PRO A 20 -8.81 -6.71 11.94
CA PRO A 20 -9.56 -5.97 12.96
C PRO A 20 -8.57 -5.23 13.85
N LEU A 21 -8.77 -3.93 14.02
CA LEU A 21 -7.89 -3.08 14.83
C LEU A 21 -8.51 -2.77 16.19
N GLN A 22 -9.75 -2.29 16.21
CA GLN A 22 -10.41 -1.80 17.42
C GLN A 22 -11.92 -1.95 17.31
N ILE A 23 -12.58 -2.10 18.45
CA ILE A 23 -14.03 -2.05 18.61
C ILE A 23 -14.33 -0.98 19.66
N HIS A 24 -15.23 -0.06 19.35
CA HIS A 24 -15.64 1.03 20.24
C HIS A 24 -17.13 0.90 20.58
N SER A 25 -17.49 1.30 21.81
CA SER A 25 -18.88 1.49 22.24
C SER A 25 -19.27 2.95 22.08
N GLY A 26 -20.49 3.24 21.63
CA GLY A 26 -21.03 4.60 21.52
C GLY A 26 -20.69 5.31 20.21
N LYS A 27 -21.39 6.42 19.95
CA LYS A 27 -21.14 7.32 18.83
C LYS A 27 -20.29 8.50 19.30
N ASP A 28 -19.25 8.81 18.53
CA ASP A 28 -18.33 9.95 18.68
C ASP A 28 -17.79 10.24 20.09
N ASP A 29 -18.49 11.04 20.90
CA ASP A 29 -17.95 11.62 22.15
C ASP A 29 -18.02 10.71 23.38
N SER A 30 -18.79 9.61 23.32
CA SER A 30 -18.84 8.58 24.37
C SER A 30 -18.04 7.32 24.01
N LYS A 31 -17.10 7.43 23.05
CA LYS A 31 -16.29 6.30 22.57
C LYS A 31 -15.46 5.68 23.69
N SER A 32 -15.90 4.52 24.17
CA SER A 32 -15.07 3.65 25.00
C SER A 32 -14.51 2.52 24.13
N VAL A 33 -13.21 2.24 24.27
CA VAL A 33 -12.59 1.12 23.55
C VAL A 33 -12.98 -0.17 24.25
N ILE A 34 -13.82 -0.98 23.62
CA ILE A 34 -14.25 -2.30 24.14
C ILE A 34 -13.12 -3.30 23.92
N TRP A 35 -12.51 -3.26 22.73
CA TRP A 35 -11.46 -4.17 22.35
C TRP A 35 -10.46 -3.48 21.43
N LYS A 36 -9.19 -3.87 21.58
CA LYS A 36 -8.10 -3.43 20.71
C LYS A 36 -7.24 -4.63 20.39
N ASN A 37 -6.85 -4.75 19.13
CA ASN A 37 -5.92 -5.76 18.69
C ASN A 37 -4.59 -5.59 19.42
N PRO A 38 -4.15 -6.58 20.22
CA PRO A 38 -2.93 -6.46 21.02
C PRO A 38 -1.67 -6.48 20.15
N VAL A 39 -1.73 -7.09 18.96
CA VAL A 39 -0.57 -7.24 18.06
C VAL A 39 -1.02 -7.03 16.59
N PRO A 40 -1.33 -5.78 16.18
CA PRO A 40 -1.92 -5.48 14.88
C PRO A 40 -1.01 -5.84 13.69
N SER A 41 0.29 -5.96 13.91
CA SER A 41 1.27 -6.37 12.88
C SER A 41 1.47 -7.89 12.82
N SER A 42 0.79 -8.68 13.65
CA SER A 42 0.90 -10.13 13.63
C SER A 42 0.12 -10.74 12.47
N THR A 43 0.74 -11.70 11.78
CA THR A 43 0.07 -12.51 10.76
C THR A 43 -1.14 -13.28 11.31
N LYS A 44 -1.17 -13.57 12.61
CA LYS A 44 -2.30 -14.22 13.29
C LYS A 44 -3.60 -13.41 13.21
N TYR A 45 -3.50 -12.08 13.12
CA TYR A 45 -4.64 -11.18 13.01
C TYR A 45 -4.86 -10.64 11.59
N CYS A 46 -4.18 -11.21 10.59
CA CYS A 46 -4.33 -10.85 9.18
C CYS A 46 -4.95 -12.01 8.39
N PRO A 47 -6.19 -12.41 8.71
CA PRO A 47 -6.85 -13.47 7.97
C PRO A 47 -7.09 -13.02 6.51
N PRO A 48 -6.86 -13.92 5.54
CA PRO A 48 -7.19 -13.67 4.16
C PRO A 48 -8.72 -13.67 3.99
N PHE A 49 -9.22 -12.65 3.30
CA PHE A 49 -10.62 -12.51 2.93
C PHE A 49 -10.88 -13.08 1.52
N LYS A 50 -9.97 -12.82 0.57
CA LYS A 50 -10.08 -13.30 -0.83
C LYS A 50 -8.70 -13.72 -1.35
N PHE A 51 -8.66 -14.84 -2.07
CA PHE A 51 -7.48 -15.33 -2.79
C PHE A 51 -7.75 -15.41 -4.28
N ILE A 52 -6.79 -14.98 -5.08
CA ILE A 52 -6.85 -15.01 -6.54
C ILE A 52 -5.53 -15.59 -7.05
N PHE A 53 -5.61 -16.65 -7.84
CA PHE A 53 -4.46 -17.29 -8.47
C PHE A 53 -4.10 -16.57 -9.76
N ALA A 54 -3.63 -15.33 -9.62
CA ALA A 54 -3.23 -14.48 -10.74
C ALA A 54 -1.99 -13.68 -10.38
N LYS A 55 -1.21 -13.33 -11.40
CA LYS A 55 -0.11 -12.39 -11.26
C LYS A 55 -0.68 -10.99 -11.04
N GLU A 56 -0.11 -10.26 -10.10
CA GLU A 56 -0.41 -8.84 -9.88
C GLU A 56 -0.28 -8.04 -11.18
N SER A 57 -1.36 -7.39 -11.59
CA SER A 57 -1.44 -6.48 -12.74
C SER A 57 -2.20 -5.22 -12.35
N THR A 58 -2.02 -4.13 -13.09
CA THR A 58 -2.75 -2.87 -12.87
C THR A 58 -4.26 -3.11 -12.94
N ASP A 59 -4.73 -3.82 -13.97
CA ASP A 59 -6.15 -4.09 -14.19
C ASP A 59 -6.75 -4.90 -13.04
N LEU A 60 -6.06 -5.97 -12.60
CA LEU A 60 -6.50 -6.79 -11.47
C LEU A 60 -6.59 -5.94 -10.20
N ILE A 61 -5.57 -5.13 -9.94
CA ILE A 61 -5.56 -4.25 -8.77
C ILE A 61 -6.74 -3.27 -8.80
N THR A 62 -6.95 -2.58 -9.93
CA THR A 62 -8.00 -1.56 -10.04
C THR A 62 -9.38 -2.17 -9.89
N THR A 63 -9.65 -3.29 -10.58
CA THR A 63 -10.92 -3.99 -10.49
C THR A 63 -11.22 -4.45 -9.07
N GLU A 64 -10.26 -5.08 -8.41
CA GLU A 64 -10.45 -5.60 -7.04
C GLU A 64 -10.61 -4.46 -6.02
N VAL A 65 -9.85 -3.37 -6.13
CA VAL A 65 -9.99 -2.21 -5.24
C VAL A 65 -11.35 -1.53 -5.43
N GLU A 66 -11.82 -1.38 -6.67
CA GLU A 66 -13.14 -0.82 -6.97
C GLU A 66 -14.27 -1.71 -6.45
N GLU A 67 -14.17 -3.03 -6.65
CA GLU A 67 -15.13 -4.00 -6.14
C GLU A 67 -15.23 -3.94 -4.60
N ILE A 68 -14.08 -3.92 -3.91
CA ILE A 68 -14.08 -3.81 -2.43
C ILE A 68 -14.62 -2.46 -1.99
N LYS A 69 -14.25 -1.35 -2.64
CA LYS A 69 -14.79 -0.02 -2.32
C LYS A 69 -16.31 0.03 -2.49
N HIS A 70 -16.84 -0.65 -3.52
CA HIS A 70 -18.27 -0.78 -3.74
C HIS A 70 -18.94 -1.57 -2.60
N GLN A 71 -18.42 -2.77 -2.30
CA GLN A 71 -18.93 -3.60 -1.21
C GLN A 71 -18.92 -2.86 0.13
N ILE A 72 -17.87 -2.10 0.44
CA ILE A 72 -17.78 -1.29 1.67
C ILE A 72 -18.90 -0.25 1.75
N LYS A 73 -19.26 0.38 0.62
CA LYS A 73 -20.33 1.39 0.59
C LYS A 73 -21.72 0.80 0.82
N GLU A 74 -21.92 -0.46 0.43
CA GLU A 74 -23.18 -1.19 0.57
C GLU A 74 -23.28 -1.96 1.89
N LEU A 75 -22.25 -1.94 2.74
CA LEU A 75 -22.27 -2.63 4.03
C LEU A 75 -23.33 -2.03 4.97
N GLU A 76 -24.30 -2.87 5.32
CA GLU A 76 -25.23 -2.57 6.39
C GLU A 76 -24.66 -2.96 7.77
N PRO A 77 -25.05 -2.26 8.85
CA PRO A 77 -24.67 -2.64 10.20
C PRO A 77 -25.06 -4.10 10.50
N THR A 78 -24.11 -4.88 11.02
CA THR A 78 -24.38 -6.26 11.42
C THR A 78 -25.13 -6.26 12.75
N LYS A 79 -26.30 -6.89 12.78
CA LYS A 79 -27.10 -7.05 13.99
C LYS A 79 -26.76 -8.38 14.65
N ILE A 80 -26.38 -8.33 15.92
CA ILE A 80 -26.03 -9.50 16.72
C ILE A 80 -26.94 -9.50 17.95
N PHE A 81 -27.57 -10.63 18.24
CA PHE A 81 -28.41 -10.80 19.42
C PHE A 81 -27.62 -11.55 20.49
N PHE A 82 -27.47 -10.94 21.66
CA PHE A 82 -26.93 -11.57 22.86
C PHE A 82 -28.01 -11.52 23.95
N ASP A 83 -28.56 -12.68 24.29
CA ASP A 83 -29.74 -12.79 25.14
C ASP A 83 -30.90 -11.91 24.61
N ASP A 84 -31.40 -10.98 25.42
CA ASP A 84 -32.46 -10.03 25.06
C ASP A 84 -31.92 -8.70 24.48
N LEU A 85 -30.61 -8.61 24.22
CA LEU A 85 -29.96 -7.39 23.75
C LEU A 85 -29.62 -7.47 22.25
N GLU A 86 -30.17 -6.57 21.46
CA GLU A 86 -29.76 -6.34 20.08
C GLU A 86 -28.56 -5.37 20.04
N ILE A 87 -27.41 -5.88 19.58
CA ILE A 87 -26.20 -5.11 19.35
C ILE A 87 -26.06 -4.86 17.85
N SER A 88 -26.02 -3.58 17.45
CA SER A 88 -25.75 -3.19 16.07
C SER A 88 -24.27 -2.79 15.92
N VAL A 89 -23.56 -3.48 15.02
CA VAL A 89 -22.13 -3.28 14.76
C VAL A 89 -21.95 -2.63 13.38
N THR A 90 -21.47 -1.40 13.37
CA THR A 90 -21.05 -0.71 12.14
C THR A 90 -19.57 -0.94 11.87
N LEU A 91 -19.24 -1.35 10.65
CA LEU A 91 -17.86 -1.59 10.23
C LEU A 91 -17.27 -0.35 9.55
N THR A 92 -16.14 0.14 10.05
CA THR A 92 -15.35 1.19 9.40
C THR A 92 -14.06 0.58 8.85
N LEU A 93 -13.97 0.43 7.53
CA LEU A 93 -12.83 -0.18 6.85
C LEU A 93 -11.95 0.91 6.24
N ILE A 94 -10.62 0.79 6.45
CA ILE A 94 -9.62 1.74 5.96
C ILE A 94 -8.55 0.95 5.19
N PHE A 95 -8.21 1.42 3.98
CA PHE A 95 -7.24 0.78 3.10
C PHE A 95 -5.78 1.06 3.54
N CYS A 96 -5.33 0.60 4.70
CA CYS A 96 -4.03 1.04 5.25
C CYS A 96 -2.79 0.26 4.81
N ILE A 97 -2.95 -0.97 4.26
CA ILE A 97 -1.82 -1.90 4.03
C ILE A 97 -1.64 -2.10 2.53
N VAL A 98 -1.26 -1.03 1.85
CA VAL A 98 -1.18 -1.02 0.39
C VAL A 98 0.27 -0.89 -0.07
N VAL A 99 0.71 -1.85 -0.87
CA VAL A 99 2.03 -1.85 -1.52
C VAL A 99 2.11 -0.64 -2.46
N GLY A 100 3.27 0.02 -2.54
CA GLY A 100 3.40 1.26 -3.34
C GLY A 100 3.01 1.08 -4.83
N LYS A 101 3.10 -0.13 -5.38
CA LYS A 101 2.60 -0.46 -6.72
C LYS A 101 1.08 -0.35 -6.83
N VAL A 102 0.34 -0.81 -5.83
CA VAL A 102 -1.12 -0.68 -5.78
C VAL A 102 -1.52 0.79 -5.72
N CYS A 103 -0.84 1.61 -4.90
CA CYS A 103 -1.08 3.05 -4.89
C CYS A 103 -0.86 3.68 -6.27
N ASN A 104 0.16 3.24 -7.02
CA ASN A 104 0.43 3.76 -8.37
C ASN A 104 -0.63 3.31 -9.38
N ALA A 105 -1.04 2.04 -9.31
CA ALA A 105 -2.11 1.50 -10.15
C ALA A 105 -3.43 2.26 -9.94
N VAL A 106 -3.83 2.49 -8.69
CA VAL A 106 -5.09 3.16 -8.35
C VAL A 106 -5.04 4.68 -8.59
N SER A 107 -3.87 5.31 -8.45
CA SER A 107 -3.70 6.75 -8.73
C SER A 107 -3.48 7.09 -10.19
N SER A 108 -3.55 6.10 -11.09
CA SER A 108 -3.20 6.24 -12.51
C SER A 108 -1.80 6.84 -12.73
N CYS A 109 -0.92 6.69 -11.75
CA CYS A 109 0.44 7.20 -11.81
C CYS A 109 1.33 6.14 -12.46
N SER A 110 1.61 6.30 -13.75
CA SER A 110 2.40 5.33 -14.53
C SER A 110 3.84 5.15 -14.05
N SER A 111 4.37 6.10 -13.27
CA SER A 111 5.74 6.09 -12.78
C SER A 111 5.78 5.84 -11.28
N THR A 112 6.49 4.77 -10.88
CA THR A 112 6.77 4.44 -9.48
C THR A 112 7.68 5.45 -8.75
N ARG A 113 8.20 6.45 -9.47
CA ARG A 113 9.07 7.51 -8.93
C ARG A 113 8.32 8.82 -8.71
N THR A 114 7.06 8.89 -9.12
CA THR A 114 6.22 10.08 -8.95
C THR A 114 5.38 9.89 -7.68
N CYS A 115 5.21 10.95 -6.90
CA CYS A 115 4.37 10.87 -5.72
C CYS A 115 2.91 10.68 -6.12
N TYR A 116 2.27 9.58 -5.68
CA TYR A 116 0.87 9.30 -5.99
C TYR A 116 -0.12 10.26 -5.32
N LEU A 117 0.30 10.96 -4.25
CA LEU A 117 -0.56 11.92 -3.53
C LEU A 117 -0.67 13.27 -4.24
N CYS A 118 0.44 13.79 -4.77
CA CYS A 118 0.52 15.16 -5.31
C CYS A 118 1.08 15.24 -6.74
N GLY A 119 1.37 14.10 -7.37
CA GLY A 119 1.93 14.03 -8.73
C GLY A 119 3.35 14.59 -8.88
N ALA A 120 4.05 14.89 -7.78
CA ALA A 120 5.39 15.46 -7.83
C ALA A 120 6.41 14.47 -8.41
N LYS A 121 7.16 14.91 -9.41
CA LYS A 121 8.30 14.19 -9.98
C LYS A 121 9.56 14.39 -9.12
N PRO A 122 10.58 13.52 -9.20
CA PRO A 122 11.79 13.64 -8.39
C PRO A 122 12.52 14.99 -8.52
N ASN A 123 12.49 15.62 -9.71
CA ASN A 123 13.09 16.93 -9.95
C ASN A 123 12.30 18.11 -9.34
N GLU A 124 11.06 17.88 -8.91
CA GLU A 124 10.22 18.87 -8.22
C GLU A 124 10.27 18.70 -6.71
N MET A 125 10.52 17.48 -6.21
CA MET A 125 10.54 17.19 -4.76
C MET A 125 11.64 17.95 -4.01
N THR A 126 12.68 18.41 -4.69
CA THR A 126 13.73 19.27 -4.12
C THR A 126 13.30 20.73 -3.98
N LYS A 127 12.17 21.13 -4.58
CA LYS A 127 11.68 22.51 -4.59
C LYS A 127 10.71 22.74 -3.44
N LEU A 128 11.25 23.08 -2.27
CA LEU A 128 10.48 23.29 -1.03
C LEU A 128 9.36 24.36 -1.14
N ARG A 129 9.45 25.30 -2.09
CA ARG A 129 8.41 26.32 -2.31
C ARG A 129 7.28 25.86 -3.25
N VAL A 130 7.50 24.80 -4.01
CA VAL A 130 6.56 24.27 -5.01
C VAL A 130 5.68 23.19 -4.40
N ILE A 131 6.26 22.29 -3.61
CA ILE A 131 5.55 21.13 -3.04
C ILE A 131 4.35 21.52 -2.15
N PRO A 132 4.46 22.49 -1.22
CA PRO A 132 3.33 22.88 -0.38
C PRO A 132 2.14 23.47 -1.15
N LYS A 133 2.37 23.91 -2.39
CA LYS A 133 1.33 24.49 -3.26
C LYS A 133 0.66 23.46 -4.16
N LYS A 134 1.17 22.21 -4.21
CA LYS A 134 0.54 21.16 -5.01
C LYS A 134 -0.70 20.64 -4.31
N GLU A 135 -1.78 20.49 -5.07
CA GLU A 135 -2.98 19.84 -4.58
C GLU A 135 -2.71 18.37 -4.28
N VAL A 136 -3.25 17.90 -3.16
CA VAL A 136 -3.16 16.52 -2.73
C VAL A 136 -4.51 15.85 -2.98
N SER A 137 -4.48 14.68 -3.61
CA SER A 137 -5.68 13.86 -3.78
C SER A 137 -6.11 13.33 -2.42
N LYS A 138 -7.24 13.86 -1.91
CA LYS A 138 -7.81 13.46 -0.61
C LYS A 138 -8.22 11.99 -0.59
N GLU A 139 -8.63 11.44 -1.73
CA GLU A 139 -9.02 10.03 -1.84
C GLU A 139 -7.87 9.10 -1.44
N PHE A 140 -6.65 9.44 -1.85
CA PHE A 140 -5.46 8.60 -1.64
C PHE A 140 -4.86 8.74 -0.24
N LEU A 141 -5.34 9.68 0.59
CA LEU A 141 -4.95 9.76 2.00
C LEU A 141 -5.39 8.54 2.80
N SER A 142 -6.46 7.87 2.36
CA SER A 142 -6.95 6.62 2.96
C SER A 142 -5.97 5.46 2.82
N PHE A 143 -5.00 5.52 1.89
CA PHE A 143 -4.02 4.47 1.66
C PHE A 143 -2.91 4.36 2.71
N ALA A 144 -2.88 5.30 3.66
CA ALA A 144 -1.86 5.43 4.68
C ALA A 144 -0.43 5.42 4.11
N ILE A 145 0.57 5.40 5.00
CA ILE A 145 1.98 5.29 4.63
C ILE A 145 2.37 3.83 4.81
N SER A 146 3.09 3.25 3.85
CA SER A 146 3.69 1.92 4.00
C SER A 146 5.06 2.02 4.66
N PRO A 147 5.21 1.73 5.98
CA PRO A 147 6.48 1.92 6.67
C PRO A 147 7.55 0.98 6.12
N LEU A 148 7.16 -0.24 5.74
CA LEU A 148 8.04 -1.24 5.14
C LEU A 148 8.71 -0.69 3.87
N HIS A 149 7.93 -0.15 2.93
CA HIS A 149 8.50 0.43 1.73
C HIS A 149 9.28 1.71 2.02
N SER A 150 8.86 2.55 2.97
CA SER A 150 9.63 3.72 3.38
C SER A 150 11.02 3.34 3.86
N TRP A 151 11.17 2.31 4.69
CA TRP A 151 12.47 1.83 5.17
C TRP A 151 13.34 1.25 4.05
N ILE A 152 12.78 0.41 3.18
CA ILE A 152 13.51 -0.18 2.05
C ILE A 152 14.02 0.92 1.11
N ARG A 153 13.15 1.89 0.78
CA ARG A 153 13.50 3.00 -0.13
C ARG A 153 14.51 3.96 0.51
N LEU A 154 14.42 4.21 1.81
CA LEU A 154 15.42 4.99 2.53
C LEU A 154 16.79 4.31 2.45
N MET A 155 16.86 3.02 2.74
CA MET A 155 18.11 2.26 2.67
C MET A 155 18.70 2.27 1.26
N GLU A 156 17.87 1.99 0.25
CA GLU A 156 18.27 2.07 -1.17
C GLU A 156 18.81 3.47 -1.52
N CYS A 157 18.15 4.53 -1.06
CA CYS A 157 18.57 5.92 -1.29
C CYS A 157 19.93 6.21 -0.68
N VAL A 158 20.16 5.83 0.59
CA VAL A 158 21.43 6.02 1.28
C VAL A 158 22.57 5.28 0.57
N LEU A 159 22.33 4.04 0.14
CA LEU A 159 23.31 3.27 -0.65
C LEU A 159 23.59 3.94 -2.00
N GLN A 160 22.56 4.41 -2.71
CA GLN A 160 22.78 5.13 -3.96
C GLN A 160 23.56 6.44 -3.77
N ILE A 161 23.37 7.14 -2.65
CA ILE A 161 24.15 8.32 -2.30
C ILE A 161 25.62 7.92 -2.03
N SER A 162 25.87 6.88 -1.24
CA SER A 162 27.24 6.45 -0.88
C SER A 162 28.06 6.08 -2.12
N TYR A 163 27.48 5.31 -3.05
CA TYR A 163 28.15 4.97 -4.32
C TYR A 163 28.40 6.18 -5.23
N ARG A 164 27.64 7.26 -5.06
CA ARG A 164 27.68 8.43 -5.94
C ARG A 164 28.37 9.65 -5.31
N LEU A 165 28.97 9.52 -4.13
CA LEU A 165 29.68 10.63 -3.48
C LEU A 165 30.78 11.25 -4.36
N LYS A 166 31.41 10.44 -5.24
CA LYS A 166 32.42 10.92 -6.20
C LYS A 166 31.81 11.73 -7.35
N ILE A 167 30.73 11.23 -7.97
CA ILE A 167 30.11 11.87 -9.14
C ILE A 167 29.12 12.99 -8.79
N LYS A 168 28.56 12.97 -7.58
CA LYS A 168 27.62 13.97 -7.03
C LYS A 168 26.40 14.25 -7.93
N THR A 169 26.03 13.32 -8.79
CA THR A 169 24.87 13.41 -9.67
C THR A 169 23.85 12.31 -9.38
N TRP A 170 22.57 12.61 -9.58
CA TRP A 170 21.48 11.65 -9.33
C TRP A 170 21.40 10.54 -10.39
N GLN A 171 21.88 10.78 -11.62
CA GLN A 171 21.84 9.78 -12.70
C GLN A 171 23.25 9.50 -13.23
N ALA A 172 23.76 8.29 -13.02
CA ALA A 172 24.99 7.81 -13.65
C ALA A 172 24.70 7.29 -15.08
N ARG A 173 24.65 8.18 -16.07
CA ARG A 173 24.46 7.83 -17.49
C ARG A 173 25.73 7.21 -18.08
N ARG A 174 25.58 6.37 -19.11
CA ARG A 174 26.66 5.49 -19.62
C ARG A 174 27.83 6.25 -20.26
N SER A 175 27.64 7.50 -20.65
CA SER A 175 28.66 8.35 -21.30
C SER A 175 29.80 8.82 -20.39
N GLU A 176 29.68 8.65 -19.06
CA GLU A 176 30.73 9.01 -18.09
C GLU A 176 31.46 7.77 -17.51
N LYS A 177 31.25 6.58 -18.08
CA LYS A 177 31.61 5.28 -17.46
C LYS A 177 32.88 4.66 -18.04
N GLY A 178 34.02 5.28 -17.77
CA GLY A 178 35.33 4.64 -17.93
C GLY A 178 35.83 3.91 -16.68
N SER A 179 35.51 4.37 -15.45
CA SER A 179 36.35 4.01 -14.29
C SER A 179 35.67 3.79 -12.94
N LEU A 180 34.34 3.68 -12.85
CA LEU A 180 33.64 3.68 -11.55
C LEU A 180 32.73 2.47 -11.29
N ARG A 181 32.87 1.38 -12.04
CA ARG A 181 32.14 0.10 -11.83
C ARG A 181 33.05 -1.03 -11.35
N GLU A 182 34.14 -0.70 -10.67
CA GLU A 182 35.02 -1.67 -10.01
C GLU A 182 35.04 -1.41 -8.50
N ILE A 183 33.88 -1.55 -7.84
CA ILE A 183 33.75 -1.97 -6.43
C ILE A 183 32.40 -2.69 -6.32
#